data_AF-A0A7S0E495-F1
#
_entry.id   AF-A0A7S0E495-F1
#
_cell.length_a   1.000
_cell.length_b   1.000
_cell.length_c   1.000
_cell.angle_alpha   90.00
_cell.angle_beta   90.00
_cell.angle_gamma   90.00
#
_symmetry.space_group_name_H-M   'P 1'
#
loop_
_entity.id
_entity.type
_entity.pdbx_description
1 polymer ?
#
loop_
_entity_poly.entity_id
_entity_poly.type
_entity_poly.pdbx_seq_one_letter_code
_entity_poly.pdbx_strand_id
1 'polypeptide(L)'
;SLIGKEVAARVKTLSEQDEVDGATEIVLDVDSDKAHRTAVHACIKQHFEKLTTDTIKVGTDQQTAIRIFSRVASSKGRPNKRQRTEAIFQGAKRDEKAKFIKFVLYKENFDTMAAISMISKMAKTKGGTFSYAGTKDRRACTTQLVCAHRVDPIILTNLNKRLRNICIGNLSVSEQALKLGQLY
;
A
#
# COMPACT_ATOMS: atom_id res chain seq x y z
N SER A 1 -30.76 -20.04 12.53
CA SER A 1 -29.34 -19.74 12.33
C SER A 1 -28.94 -20.17 10.93
N LEU A 2 -28.35 -19.26 10.15
CA LEU A 2 -27.93 -19.46 8.74
C LEU A 2 -26.81 -20.50 8.57
N ILE A 3 -26.13 -20.84 9.66
CA ILE A 3 -25.15 -21.90 9.72
C ILE A 3 -25.65 -22.85 10.80
N GLY A 4 -25.79 -24.13 10.50
CA GLY A 4 -26.20 -25.14 11.46
C GLY A 4 -25.36 -25.01 12.73
N LYS A 5 -25.98 -25.13 13.92
CA LYS A 5 -25.32 -24.88 15.22
C LYS A 5 -24.01 -25.69 15.37
N GLU A 6 -23.96 -26.86 14.75
CA GLU A 6 -22.81 -27.76 14.70
C GLU A 6 -21.62 -27.18 13.91
N VAL A 7 -21.89 -26.60 12.74
CA VAL A 7 -20.86 -25.95 11.91
C VAL A 7 -20.32 -24.70 12.60
N ALA A 8 -21.21 -23.91 13.22
CA ALA A 8 -20.80 -22.74 13.98
C ALA A 8 -19.90 -23.11 15.18
N ALA A 9 -20.19 -24.23 15.85
CA ALA A 9 -19.35 -24.77 16.91
C ALA A 9 -17.96 -25.17 16.38
N ARG A 10 -17.89 -25.88 15.24
CA ARG A 10 -16.61 -26.28 14.63
C ARG A 10 -15.77 -25.09 14.16
N VAL A 11 -16.39 -24.07 13.58
CA VAL A 11 -15.70 -22.83 13.18
C VAL A 11 -15.17 -22.07 14.39
N LYS A 12 -15.92 -22.06 15.50
CA LYS A 12 -15.49 -21.42 16.75
C LYS A 12 -14.30 -22.17 17.38
N THR A 13 -14.33 -23.50 17.41
CA THR A 13 -13.19 -24.32 17.87
C THR A 13 -11.93 -24.05 17.03
N LEU A 14 -12.06 -23.90 15.71
CA LEU A 14 -10.93 -23.55 14.84
C LEU A 14 -10.39 -22.13 15.04
N SER A 15 -11.21 -21.20 15.53
CA SER A 15 -10.76 -19.84 15.81
C SER A 15 -10.01 -19.70 17.14
N GLU A 16 -10.26 -20.62 18.09
CA GLU A 16 -9.70 -20.63 19.45
C GLU A 16 -8.41 -21.46 19.57
N GLN A 17 -8.11 -22.33 18.59
CA GLN A 17 -6.85 -23.08 18.54
C GLN A 17 -5.74 -22.23 17.87
N ASP A 18 -4.84 -21.67 18.68
CA ASP A 18 -3.72 -20.84 18.21
C ASP A 18 -2.53 -21.64 17.63
N GLU A 19 -2.47 -22.95 17.84
CA GLU A 19 -1.45 -23.83 17.23
C GLU A 19 -2.06 -25.16 16.80
N VAL A 20 -2.36 -25.29 15.51
CA VAL A 20 -2.36 -26.60 14.85
C VAL A 20 -1.57 -26.46 13.55
N ASP A 21 -0.36 -26.99 13.59
CA ASP A 21 0.43 -27.32 12.41
C ASP A 21 -0.39 -28.25 11.51
N GLY A 22 -0.83 -27.74 10.37
CA GLY A 22 -1.61 -28.48 9.38
C GLY A 22 -2.89 -27.74 9.06
N ALA A 23 -3.02 -27.30 7.81
CA ALA A 23 -4.18 -26.58 7.28
C ALA A 23 -5.49 -27.34 7.59
N THR A 24 -6.14 -27.01 8.70
CA THR A 24 -7.48 -27.50 9.01
C THR A 24 -8.47 -26.75 8.14
N GLU A 25 -9.06 -27.47 7.21
CA GLU A 25 -10.01 -26.95 6.25
C GLU A 25 -11.37 -27.57 6.52
N ILE A 26 -12.38 -26.73 6.71
CA ILE A 26 -13.76 -27.18 6.82
C ILE A 26 -14.44 -26.85 5.50
N VAL A 27 -14.88 -27.89 4.79
CA VAL A 27 -15.80 -27.75 3.67
C VAL A 27 -17.21 -27.86 4.22
N LEU A 28 -18.01 -26.81 4.02
CA LEU A 28 -19.42 -26.80 4.33
C LEU A 28 -20.20 -27.61 3.29
N ASP A 29 -21.40 -28.05 3.68
CA ASP A 29 -22.31 -28.72 2.77
C ASP A 29 -22.60 -27.88 1.52
N VAL A 30 -22.95 -28.58 0.43
CA VAL A 30 -23.27 -27.95 -0.86
C VAL A 30 -24.42 -26.98 -0.67
N ASP A 31 -24.19 -25.75 -1.11
CA ASP A 31 -25.16 -24.67 -1.03
C ASP A 31 -25.43 -24.13 -2.43
N SER A 32 -26.66 -24.34 -2.91
CA SER A 32 -27.12 -23.92 -4.23
C SER A 32 -27.48 -22.44 -4.28
N ASP A 33 -27.81 -21.81 -3.15
CA ASP A 33 -28.22 -20.42 -3.11
C ASP A 33 -27.02 -19.46 -3.01
N LYS A 34 -26.94 -18.51 -3.95
CA LYS A 34 -25.89 -17.49 -3.98
C LYS A 34 -26.08 -16.45 -2.87
N ALA A 35 -27.32 -16.13 -2.51
CA ALA A 35 -27.62 -15.17 -1.45
C ALA A 35 -27.17 -15.72 -0.09
N HIS A 36 -27.49 -16.99 0.18
CA HIS A 36 -27.07 -17.69 1.38
C HIS A 36 -25.54 -17.77 1.50
N ARG A 37 -24.83 -18.18 0.43
CA ARG A 37 -23.36 -18.21 0.42
C ARG A 37 -22.73 -16.85 0.71
N THR A 38 -23.27 -15.78 0.15
CA THR A 38 -22.77 -14.42 0.38
C THR A 38 -22.96 -13.99 1.84
N ALA A 39 -24.10 -14.34 2.45
CA ALA A 39 -24.36 -14.08 3.86
C ALA A 39 -23.41 -14.86 4.79
N VAL A 40 -23.11 -16.12 4.46
CA VAL A 40 -22.13 -16.94 5.19
C VAL A 40 -20.72 -16.33 5.11
N HIS A 41 -20.29 -15.91 3.91
CA HIS A 41 -19.01 -15.20 3.72
C HIS A 41 -18.94 -13.91 4.56
N ALA A 42 -20.00 -13.12 4.57
CA ALA A 42 -20.07 -11.88 5.36
C ALA A 42 -20.02 -12.15 6.86
N CYS A 43 -20.78 -13.15 7.33
CA CYS A 43 -20.84 -13.54 8.74
C CYS A 43 -19.48 -14.00 9.27
N ILE A 44 -18.80 -14.91 8.55
CA ILE A 44 -17.50 -15.43 8.98
C ILE A 44 -16.44 -14.33 8.96
N LYS A 45 -16.43 -13.48 7.94
CA LYS A 45 -15.49 -12.36 7.85
C LYS A 45 -15.71 -11.32 8.94
N GLN A 46 -16.95 -11.12 9.39
CA GLN A 46 -17.28 -10.17 10.45
C GLN A 46 -16.91 -10.71 11.83
N HIS A 47 -17.10 -12.01 12.07
CA HIS A 47 -16.86 -12.62 13.39
C HIS A 47 -15.46 -13.19 13.58
N PHE A 48 -14.74 -13.53 12.51
CA PHE A 48 -13.45 -14.21 12.58
C PHE A 48 -12.41 -13.57 11.65
N GLU A 49 -11.58 -12.68 12.17
CA GLU A 49 -10.54 -11.97 11.40
C GLU A 49 -9.44 -12.91 10.86
N LYS A 50 -9.17 -14.01 11.56
CA LYS A 50 -8.13 -14.99 11.21
C LYS A 50 -8.55 -16.00 10.12
N LEU A 51 -9.86 -16.14 9.86
CA LEU A 51 -10.40 -17.16 8.96
C LEU A 51 -10.69 -16.58 7.57
N THR A 52 -10.29 -17.32 6.53
CA THR A 52 -10.62 -17.01 5.13
C THR A 52 -11.61 -18.04 4.60
N THR A 53 -12.49 -17.59 3.72
CA THR A 53 -13.56 -18.40 3.15
C THR A 53 -13.54 -18.30 1.63
N ASP A 54 -13.50 -19.43 0.94
CA ASP A 54 -13.55 -19.51 -0.52
C ASP A 54 -14.72 -20.38 -0.97
N THR A 55 -15.37 -20.01 -2.08
CA THR A 55 -16.35 -20.90 -2.73
C THR A 55 -15.61 -21.85 -3.67
N ILE A 56 -15.69 -23.15 -3.43
CA ILE A 56 -15.12 -24.19 -4.28
C ILE A 56 -16.25 -24.98 -4.97
N LYS A 57 -15.96 -25.52 -6.15
CA LYS A 57 -16.84 -26.52 -6.79
C LYS A 57 -16.35 -27.90 -6.38
N VAL A 58 -17.20 -28.71 -5.74
CA VAL A 58 -16.86 -30.05 -5.26
C VAL A 58 -17.63 -31.09 -6.06
N GLY A 59 -16.93 -32.13 -6.51
CA GLY A 59 -17.49 -33.26 -7.26
C GLY A 59 -17.58 -33.06 -8.78
N THR A 60 -17.86 -34.15 -9.47
CA THR A 60 -18.01 -34.22 -10.94
C THR A 60 -19.19 -33.37 -11.45
N ASP A 61 -20.17 -33.09 -10.58
CA ASP A 61 -21.40 -32.34 -10.88
C ASP A 61 -21.29 -30.82 -10.66
N GLN A 62 -20.07 -30.26 -10.49
CA GLN A 62 -19.82 -28.82 -10.31
C GLN A 62 -20.59 -28.14 -9.18
N GLN A 63 -21.01 -28.88 -8.16
CA GLN A 63 -21.80 -28.34 -7.06
C GLN A 63 -20.97 -27.40 -6.19
N THR A 64 -21.53 -26.27 -5.79
CA THR A 64 -20.80 -25.21 -5.08
C THR A 64 -20.86 -25.40 -3.57
N ALA A 65 -19.69 -25.50 -2.94
CA ALA A 65 -19.52 -25.57 -1.49
C ALA A 65 -18.65 -24.41 -1.00
N ILE A 66 -18.74 -24.10 0.30
CA ILE A 66 -17.90 -23.08 0.92
C ILE A 66 -16.79 -23.78 1.70
N ARG A 67 -15.54 -23.44 1.44
CA ARG A 67 -14.37 -23.88 2.21
C ARG A 67 -13.93 -22.77 3.15
N ILE A 68 -13.81 -23.10 4.42
CA ILE A 68 -13.32 -22.24 5.49
C ILE A 68 -11.95 -22.76 5.90
N PHE A 69 -10.94 -21.89 5.91
CA PHE A 69 -9.59 -22.25 6.30
C PHE A 69 -8.89 -21.10 7.03
N SER A 70 -8.04 -21.44 7.98
CA SER A 70 -7.18 -20.47 8.66
C SER A 70 -6.01 -20.10 7.74
N ARG A 71 -5.77 -18.81 7.54
CA ARG A 71 -4.67 -18.35 6.69
C ARG A 71 -3.38 -18.40 7.49
N VAL A 72 -2.70 -19.55 7.49
CA VAL A 72 -1.26 -19.55 7.77
C VAL A 72 -0.60 -18.67 6.70
N ALA A 73 0.30 -17.78 7.10
CA ALA A 73 0.85 -16.68 6.32
C ALA A 73 1.74 -17.08 5.11
N SER A 74 1.34 -18.13 4.38
CA SER A 74 2.14 -18.86 3.39
C SER A 74 1.52 -18.81 2.00
N SER A 75 0.85 -17.73 1.62
CA SER A 75 0.63 -17.41 0.21
C SER A 75 0.44 -15.90 0.02
N LYS A 76 1.57 -15.18 0.07
CA LYS A 76 1.65 -13.86 -0.56
C LYS A 76 1.59 -14.06 -2.08
N GLY A 77 0.38 -14.23 -2.60
CA GLY A 77 0.10 -13.97 -4.01
C GLY A 77 0.65 -12.57 -4.34
N ARG A 78 1.48 -12.49 -5.39
CA ARG A 78 2.17 -11.26 -5.78
C ARG A 78 1.14 -10.11 -5.86
N PRO A 79 1.27 -9.06 -5.03
CA PRO A 79 0.28 -8.00 -5.02
C PRO A 79 0.28 -7.31 -6.38
N ASN A 80 -0.92 -7.12 -6.90
CA ASN A 80 -1.17 -6.51 -8.19
C ASN A 80 -0.45 -5.15 -8.25
N LYS A 81 0.30 -4.86 -9.32
CA LYS A 81 1.20 -3.68 -9.42
C LYS A 81 0.49 -2.35 -9.12
N ARG A 82 -0.82 -2.29 -9.34
CA ARG A 82 -1.70 -1.16 -9.00
C ARG A 82 -1.89 -0.96 -7.49
N GLN A 83 -2.00 -2.02 -6.69
CA GLN A 83 -2.12 -1.94 -5.23
C GLN A 83 -0.81 -1.52 -4.57
N ARG A 84 0.35 -1.83 -5.15
CA ARG A 84 1.66 -1.40 -4.59
C ARG A 84 1.78 0.12 -4.56
N THR A 85 1.28 0.82 -5.57
CA THR A 85 1.27 2.29 -5.57
C THR A 85 0.37 2.87 -4.48
N GLU A 86 -0.79 2.27 -4.23
CA GLU A 86 -1.71 2.70 -3.16
C GLU A 86 -1.17 2.35 -1.76
N ALA A 87 -0.51 1.20 -1.61
CA ALA A 87 0.04 0.75 -0.33
C ALA A 87 1.28 1.53 0.12
N ILE A 88 2.06 2.12 -0.80
CA ILE A 88 3.20 2.99 -0.42
C ILE A 88 2.71 4.27 0.28
N PHE A 89 1.49 4.73 0.00
CA PHE A 89 0.89 5.89 0.67
C PHE A 89 0.22 5.57 2.01
N GLN A 90 0.19 4.31 2.46
CA GLN A 90 -0.49 3.93 3.70
C GLN A 90 0.20 4.42 4.99
N GLY A 91 1.42 4.94 4.90
CA GLY A 91 2.07 5.67 6.00
C GLY A 91 1.46 7.05 6.27
N ALA A 92 0.77 7.63 5.29
CA ALA A 92 0.08 8.92 5.40
C ALA A 92 -1.44 8.72 5.39
N LYS A 93 -1.96 7.89 6.29
CA LYS A 93 -3.40 7.90 6.57
C LYS A 93 -3.78 9.28 7.14
N ARG A 94 -4.57 10.01 6.34
CA ARG A 94 -5.61 10.96 6.79
C ARG A 94 -5.14 12.29 7.39
N ASP A 95 -4.53 13.13 6.57
CA ASP A 95 -4.85 14.57 6.63
C ASP A 95 -5.45 14.95 5.28
N GLU A 96 -6.73 15.32 5.27
CA GLU A 96 -7.48 15.73 4.06
C GLU A 96 -6.92 17.00 3.41
N LYS A 97 -6.04 17.72 4.11
CA LYS A 97 -5.23 18.77 3.53
C LYS A 97 -3.97 18.14 2.94
N ALA A 98 -3.94 17.97 1.62
CA ALA A 98 -2.76 17.50 0.92
C ALA A 98 -1.57 18.43 1.18
N LYS A 99 -0.71 18.08 2.15
CA LYS A 99 0.46 18.86 2.52
C LYS A 99 1.54 18.67 1.48
N PHE A 100 2.02 19.76 0.92
CA PHE A 100 3.23 19.79 0.13
C PHE A 100 4.43 20.01 1.06
N ILE A 101 5.56 19.39 0.74
CA ILE A 101 6.82 19.67 1.41
C ILE A 101 7.68 20.48 0.44
N LYS A 102 7.99 21.72 0.82
CA LYS A 102 9.00 22.55 0.17
C LYS A 102 10.36 22.22 0.76
N PHE A 103 11.38 22.17 -0.08
CA PHE A 103 12.76 21.95 0.35
C PHE A 103 13.73 22.59 -0.63
N VAL A 104 14.94 22.85 -0.17
CA VAL A 104 16.04 23.31 -1.02
C VAL A 104 16.78 22.09 -1.56
N LEU A 105 16.85 22.01 -2.88
CA LEU A 105 17.68 21.06 -3.61
C LEU A 105 19.00 21.74 -3.95
N TYR A 106 20.07 21.26 -3.33
CA TYR A 106 21.44 21.52 -3.77
C TYR A 106 21.85 20.44 -4.76
N LYS A 107 22.51 20.84 -5.84
CA LYS A 107 23.13 19.93 -6.80
C LYS A 107 24.46 20.50 -7.32
N GLU A 108 25.40 19.63 -7.61
CA GLU A 108 26.71 19.95 -8.19
C GLU A 108 26.97 19.10 -9.43
N ASN A 109 27.35 19.74 -10.54
CA ASN A 109 27.65 19.09 -11.82
C ASN A 109 26.54 18.09 -12.26
N PHE A 110 25.29 18.42 -11.94
CA PHE A 110 24.13 17.54 -12.10
C PHE A 110 22.98 18.26 -12.80
N ASP A 111 22.22 17.53 -13.61
CA ASP A 111 21.01 18.04 -14.26
C ASP A 111 19.82 18.05 -13.29
N THR A 112 18.96 19.07 -13.40
CA THR A 112 17.82 19.24 -12.49
C THR A 112 16.81 18.10 -12.62
N MET A 113 16.44 17.72 -13.84
CA MET A 113 15.47 16.65 -14.07
C MET A 113 16.04 15.30 -13.67
N ALA A 114 17.33 15.08 -13.94
CA ALA A 114 18.04 13.90 -13.49
C ALA A 114 18.05 13.78 -11.96
N ALA A 115 18.28 14.89 -11.23
CA ALA A 115 18.27 14.91 -9.77
C ALA A 115 16.90 14.51 -9.23
N ILE A 116 15.84 15.12 -9.77
CA ILE A 116 14.46 14.81 -9.38
C ILE A 116 14.10 13.36 -9.70
N SER A 117 14.51 12.84 -10.86
CA SER A 117 14.28 11.44 -11.24
C SER A 117 14.97 10.47 -10.29
N MET A 118 16.20 10.76 -9.89
CA MET A 118 16.94 9.97 -8.91
C MET A 118 16.25 10.00 -7.53
N ILE A 119 15.90 11.19 -7.03
CA ILE A 119 15.20 11.38 -5.77
C ILE A 119 13.87 10.61 -5.79
N SER A 120 13.08 10.71 -6.86
CA SER A 120 11.80 10.01 -6.99
C SER A 120 11.95 8.49 -6.96
N LYS A 121 12.98 7.95 -7.62
CA LYS A 121 13.26 6.49 -7.59
C LYS A 121 13.64 6.03 -6.19
N MET A 122 14.47 6.81 -5.49
CA MET A 122 14.94 6.47 -4.15
C MET A 122 13.84 6.63 -3.08
N ALA A 123 13.00 7.65 -3.21
CA ALA A 123 11.81 7.87 -2.39
C ALA A 123 10.65 6.91 -2.73
N LYS A 124 10.76 6.13 -3.81
CA LYS A 124 9.73 5.21 -4.31
C LYS A 124 8.41 5.92 -4.68
N THR A 125 8.51 7.15 -5.17
CA THR A 125 7.36 7.99 -5.57
C THR A 125 7.17 8.00 -7.09
N LYS A 126 6.04 8.56 -7.55
CA LYS A 126 5.76 8.77 -8.98
C LYS A 126 6.53 9.99 -9.51
N GLY A 127 6.85 10.02 -10.79
CA GLY A 127 7.63 11.11 -11.40
C GLY A 127 6.97 12.50 -11.28
N GLY A 128 5.64 12.57 -11.33
CA GLY A 128 4.87 13.82 -11.16
C GLY A 128 4.71 14.29 -9.71
N THR A 129 5.40 13.66 -8.75
CA THR A 129 5.33 14.03 -7.33
C THR A 129 6.10 15.32 -7.00
N PHE A 130 7.11 15.66 -7.79
CA PHE A 130 7.98 16.82 -7.54
C PHE A 130 7.70 17.95 -8.53
N SER A 131 7.76 19.18 -8.03
CA SER A 131 7.55 20.41 -8.79
C SER A 131 8.66 21.43 -8.48
N TYR A 132 9.08 22.21 -9.47
CA TYR A 132 10.15 23.20 -9.37
C TYR A 132 9.89 24.33 -10.38
N ALA A 133 10.47 25.52 -10.15
CA ALA A 133 10.13 26.72 -10.93
C ALA A 133 10.89 26.80 -12.27
N GLY A 134 12.02 26.11 -12.35
CA GLY A 134 12.85 26.05 -13.54
C GLY A 134 14.01 25.08 -13.37
N THR A 135 14.68 24.78 -14.46
CA THR A 135 15.93 24.03 -14.45
C THR A 135 17.10 24.98 -14.23
N LYS A 136 18.15 24.48 -13.60
CA LYS A 136 19.42 25.18 -13.42
C LYS A 136 20.53 24.47 -14.18
N ASP A 137 21.58 25.21 -14.52
CA ASP A 137 22.71 24.72 -15.30
C ASP A 137 23.29 23.43 -14.74
N ARG A 138 23.58 22.49 -15.64
CA ARG A 138 24.17 21.21 -15.27
C ARG A 138 25.58 21.39 -14.73
N ARG A 139 26.40 22.23 -15.38
CA ARG A 139 27.83 22.41 -15.07
C ARG A 139 28.05 23.51 -14.02
N ALA A 140 27.34 23.43 -12.90
CA ALA A 140 27.41 24.41 -11.82
C ALA A 140 27.03 23.78 -10.47
N CYS A 141 27.41 24.47 -9.39
CA CYS A 141 26.85 24.28 -8.06
C CYS A 141 25.62 25.17 -7.94
N THR A 142 24.44 24.60 -7.73
CA THR A 142 23.19 25.35 -7.75
C THR A 142 22.28 24.90 -6.63
N THR A 143 21.58 25.85 -6.01
CA THR A 143 20.47 25.60 -5.10
C THR A 143 19.18 26.07 -5.72
N GLN A 144 18.10 25.33 -5.53
CA GLN A 144 16.77 25.72 -5.98
C GLN A 144 15.69 25.19 -5.05
N LEU A 145 14.55 25.87 -5.03
CA LEU A 145 13.39 25.39 -4.30
C LEU A 145 12.66 24.31 -5.11
N VAL A 146 12.30 23.23 -4.42
CA VAL A 146 11.53 22.10 -4.95
C VAL A 146 10.39 21.80 -4.00
N CYS A 147 9.28 21.33 -4.53
CA CYS A 147 8.08 21.02 -3.78
C CYS A 147 7.60 19.59 -4.11
N ALA A 148 7.41 18.76 -3.08
CA ALA A 148 6.98 17.38 -3.18
C ALA A 148 5.56 17.19 -2.62
N HIS A 149 4.71 16.48 -3.36
CA HIS A 149 3.33 16.20 -2.96
C HIS A 149 3.20 14.84 -2.26
N ARG A 150 2.68 14.80 -1.03
CA ARG A 150 2.46 13.57 -0.24
C ARG A 150 3.73 12.73 -0.06
N VAL A 151 4.85 13.37 0.26
CA VAL A 151 6.11 12.71 0.60
C VAL A 151 6.48 13.01 2.04
N ASP A 152 6.86 11.98 2.77
CA ASP A 152 7.33 12.12 4.15
C ASP A 152 8.68 12.86 4.18
N PRO A 153 8.82 13.96 4.94
CA PRO A 153 10.08 14.70 5.07
C PRO A 153 11.22 13.82 5.60
N ILE A 154 10.94 12.84 6.46
CA ILE A 154 11.94 11.92 7.02
C ILE A 154 12.56 11.05 5.92
N ILE A 155 11.77 10.63 4.94
CA ILE A 155 12.28 9.89 3.78
C ILE A 155 13.27 10.78 3.02
N LEU A 156 12.88 12.03 2.73
CA LEU A 156 13.72 12.98 1.99
C LEU A 156 15.04 13.28 2.70
N THR A 157 15.02 13.53 4.01
CA THR A 157 16.26 13.78 4.77
C THR A 157 17.17 12.55 4.83
N ASN A 158 16.60 11.35 4.92
CA ASN A 158 17.39 10.11 4.93
C ASN A 158 18.06 9.82 3.58
N LEU A 159 17.57 10.39 2.46
CA LEU A 159 18.21 10.23 1.16
C LEU A 159 19.61 10.86 1.12
N ASN A 160 19.88 11.89 1.91
CA ASN A 160 21.20 12.55 1.97
C ASN A 160 22.34 11.59 2.33
N LYS A 161 22.06 10.49 3.04
CA LYS A 161 23.07 9.47 3.37
C LYS A 161 23.56 8.67 2.16
N ARG A 162 22.81 8.72 1.05
CA ARG A 162 23.02 7.89 -0.14
C ARG A 162 23.20 8.71 -1.42
N LEU A 163 22.73 9.95 -1.43
CA LEU A 163 22.91 10.87 -2.54
C LEU A 163 24.37 11.38 -2.55
N ARG A 164 24.94 11.48 -3.74
CA ARG A 164 26.23 12.14 -3.99
C ARG A 164 25.99 13.30 -4.94
N ASN A 165 26.65 14.43 -4.69
CA ASN A 165 26.52 15.67 -5.47
C ASN A 165 25.10 16.26 -5.49
N ILE A 166 24.23 15.78 -4.60
CA ILE A 166 22.86 16.23 -4.40
C ILE A 166 22.59 16.23 -2.90
N CYS A 167 22.08 17.35 -2.38
CA CYS A 167 21.66 17.45 -0.99
C CYS A 167 20.25 18.05 -0.90
N ILE A 168 19.45 17.57 0.05
CA ILE A 168 18.12 18.07 0.36
C ILE A 168 18.18 18.74 1.74
N GLY A 169 17.72 19.99 1.83
CA GLY A 169 17.72 20.75 3.08
C GLY A 169 16.51 21.67 3.22
N ASN A 170 16.44 22.38 4.35
CA ASN A 170 15.46 23.43 4.62
C ASN A 170 14.01 22.99 4.32
N LEU A 171 13.62 21.84 4.87
CA LEU A 171 12.29 21.29 4.63
C LEU A 171 11.24 22.11 5.40
N SER A 172 10.17 22.50 4.72
CA SER A 172 9.04 23.20 5.29
C SER A 172 7.72 22.69 4.70
N VAL A 173 6.66 22.76 5.48
CA VAL A 173 5.32 22.41 5.02
C VAL A 173 4.74 23.59 4.24
N SER A 174 4.04 23.30 3.14
CA SER A 174 3.39 24.25 2.27
C SER A 174 2.01 23.75 1.86
N GLU A 175 1.07 24.68 1.69
CA GLU A 175 -0.28 24.38 1.19
C GLU A 175 -0.33 24.33 -0.34
N GLN A 176 0.65 24.97 -1.01
CA GLN A 176 0.68 25.10 -2.46
C GLN A 176 1.89 24.40 -3.08
N ALA A 177 1.66 23.79 -4.24
CA ALA A 177 2.69 23.32 -5.15
C ALA A 177 3.50 24.49 -5.72
N LEU A 178 4.74 24.23 -6.11
CA LEU A 178 5.52 25.21 -6.87
C LEU A 178 5.10 25.17 -8.34
N LYS A 179 4.90 26.33 -8.97
CA LYS A 179 4.61 26.41 -10.41
C LYS A 179 5.85 26.82 -11.20
N LEU A 180 5.91 26.38 -12.46
CA LEU A 180 6.95 26.83 -13.39
C LEU A 180 6.89 28.37 -13.51
N GLY A 181 8.04 29.04 -13.51
CA GLY A 181 8.13 30.49 -13.58
C GLY A 181 7.97 31.24 -12.25
N GLN A 182 7.69 30.56 -11.14
CA GLN A 182 7.73 31.17 -9.79
C GLN A 182 9.18 31.27 -9.27
N LEU A 183 9.99 32.09 -9.94
CA LEU A 183 11.35 32.44 -9.57
C LEU A 183 11.30 33.80 -8.86
N TYR A 184 11.64 33.84 -7.58
CA TYR A 184 11.81 35.07 -6.80
C TYR A 184 13.28 35.23 -6.41
#